data_AF-M2Y1K0-F1
#
_entry.id   AF-M2Y1K0-F1
#
_cell.length_a   1.000
_cell.length_b   1.000
_cell.length_c   1.000
_cell.angle_alpha   90.00
_cell.angle_beta   90.00
_cell.angle_gamma   90.00
#
_symmetry.space_group_name_H-M   'P 1'
#
loop_
_entity.id
_entity.type
_entity.pdbx_description
1 polymer ?
#
loop_
_entity_poly.entity_id
_entity_poly.type
_entity_poly.pdbx_seq_one_letter_code
_entity_poly.pdbx_strand_id
1 'polypeptide(L)'
;MSQLTPTVFNATIGGLAIGLSIAVNAILLGRITCISGILGGLLSFDQSWFWRVAFHLGMAMGAFMLKKNFPNIFVETLAQVFSWKFAIAGFLLSFGTCLGDGGFSGHALCGVPRQSTRSIVSVAIFSSTAFVVYWLTGGFMGVHSRTVSLEDIFMLQVEPLKQFFNGIKPVFIGLVGVIFVSVKGLNRSIPSLNVFLPLLVGAYAGYLFSMGIGLSGMLIPFKWFGLWNTTAWDPTLLFAFFPALLLSYSCFYLLRTENNRPILYSHHYLPTIKPVDGQLVIGAILFGLGLGWLGMTPETLLLQFLGNPRDESIRTTFIGMMVGLLLFSVYQKWLFQVRRKVTTKNNPTRRRE
;
A
#
# COMPACT_ATOMS: atom_id res chain seq x y z
N MET A 1 25.46 -17.20 -0.67
CA MET A 1 25.02 -15.97 0.03
C MET A 1 23.60 -16.19 0.50
N SER A 2 23.37 -16.23 1.82
CA SER A 2 22.04 -16.47 2.39
C SER A 2 21.10 -15.33 1.98
N GLN A 3 20.04 -15.66 1.25
CA GLN A 3 18.94 -14.75 1.03
C GLN A 3 18.40 -14.37 2.41
N LEU A 4 18.26 -13.07 2.68
CA LEU A 4 17.72 -12.58 3.93
C LEU A 4 16.23 -12.95 3.94
N THR A 5 15.89 -14.10 4.51
CA THR A 5 14.50 -14.50 4.76
C THR A 5 14.05 -13.73 6.00
N PRO A 6 13.09 -12.80 5.89
CA PRO A 6 12.63 -12.07 7.05
C PRO A 6 11.99 -13.05 8.04
N THR A 7 12.38 -12.93 9.30
CA THR A 7 11.88 -13.77 10.37
C THR A 7 10.62 -13.15 10.97
N VAL A 8 9.91 -13.88 11.83
CA VAL A 8 8.71 -13.39 12.53
C VAL A 8 8.96 -12.05 13.24
N PHE A 9 10.14 -11.85 13.80
CA PHE A 9 10.51 -10.60 14.45
C PHE A 9 10.60 -9.44 13.45
N ASN A 10 11.28 -9.65 12.32
CA ASN A 10 11.38 -8.64 11.26
C ASN A 10 9.98 -8.32 10.69
N ALA A 11 9.16 -9.35 10.44
CA ALA A 11 7.77 -9.23 10.02
C ALA A 11 6.96 -8.36 11.00
N THR A 12 7.05 -8.66 12.29
CA THR A 12 6.33 -7.95 13.35
C THR A 12 6.71 -6.48 13.42
N ILE A 13 8.01 -6.18 13.47
CA ILE A 13 8.50 -4.79 13.55
C ILE A 13 8.19 -4.03 12.25
N GLY A 14 8.33 -4.68 11.09
CA GLY A 14 7.94 -4.11 9.81
C GLY A 14 6.44 -3.80 9.73
N GLY A 15 5.60 -4.70 10.23
CA GLY A 15 4.15 -4.52 10.35
C GLY A 15 3.78 -3.34 11.26
N LEU A 16 4.40 -3.23 12.43
CA LEU A 16 4.23 -2.08 13.33
C LEU A 16 4.64 -0.77 12.65
N ALA A 17 5.72 -0.76 11.87
CA ALA A 17 6.15 0.43 11.14
C ALA A 17 5.13 0.86 10.06
N ILE A 18 4.55 -0.12 9.34
CA ILE A 18 3.46 0.13 8.38
C ILE A 18 2.24 0.71 9.10
N GLY A 19 1.81 0.10 10.21
CA GLY A 19 0.71 0.60 11.03
C GLY A 19 0.95 2.01 11.58
N LEU A 20 2.18 2.31 11.99
CA LEU A 20 2.57 3.62 12.48
C LEU A 20 2.53 4.67 11.35
N SER A 21 2.97 4.33 10.14
CA SER A 21 2.83 5.20 8.98
C SER A 21 1.36 5.53 8.66
N ILE A 22 0.48 4.52 8.74
CA ILE A 22 -0.97 4.71 8.60
C ILE A 22 -1.50 5.65 9.68
N ALA A 23 -1.11 5.41 10.93
CA ALA A 23 -1.53 6.23 12.07
C ALA A 23 -1.05 7.68 11.96
N VAL A 24 0.20 7.91 11.55
CA VAL A 24 0.77 9.25 11.33
C VAL A 24 -0.04 10.02 10.30
N ASN A 25 -0.35 9.42 9.14
CA ASN A 25 -1.18 10.07 8.12
C ASN A 25 -2.61 10.33 8.59
N ALA A 26 -3.21 9.38 9.31
CA ALA A 26 -4.58 9.49 9.79
C ALA A 26 -4.71 10.57 10.88
N ILE A 27 -3.81 10.58 11.88
CA ILE A 27 -3.85 11.50 13.02
C ILE A 27 -3.41 12.90 12.61
N LEU A 28 -2.31 13.02 11.88
CA LEU A 28 -1.78 14.35 11.54
C LEU A 28 -2.53 14.97 10.37
N LEU A 29 -2.76 14.23 9.28
CA LEU A 29 -3.35 14.79 8.05
C LEU A 29 -4.84 14.52 7.91
N GLY A 30 -5.42 13.59 8.68
CA GLY A 30 -6.82 13.16 8.48
C GLY A 30 -7.02 12.31 7.22
N ARG A 31 -5.95 11.68 6.72
CA ARG A 31 -5.95 11.00 5.42
C ARG A 31 -5.66 9.52 5.56
N ILE A 32 -6.25 8.73 4.66
CA ILE A 32 -6.02 7.29 4.60
C ILE A 32 -4.80 6.99 3.73
N THR A 33 -3.90 6.14 4.23
CA THR A 33 -2.74 5.64 3.49
C THR A 33 -3.17 4.50 2.55
N CYS A 34 -3.78 4.86 1.42
CA CYS A 34 -4.07 3.93 0.32
C CYS A 34 -3.13 4.23 -0.84
N ILE A 35 -2.07 3.44 -1.03
CA ILE A 35 -0.98 3.80 -1.95
C ILE A 35 -1.48 3.96 -3.39
N SER A 36 -2.30 3.03 -3.88
CA SER A 36 -2.88 3.14 -5.21
C SER A 36 -3.82 4.34 -5.36
N GLY A 37 -4.52 4.73 -4.28
CA GLY A 37 -5.32 5.96 -4.26
C GLY A 37 -4.47 7.23 -4.24
N ILE A 38 -3.34 7.22 -3.53
CA ILE A 38 -2.37 8.34 -3.51
C ILE A 38 -1.72 8.46 -4.89
N LEU A 39 -1.34 7.34 -5.51
CA LEU A 39 -0.72 7.28 -6.84
C LEU A 39 -1.69 7.72 -7.94
N GLY A 40 -2.92 7.21 -7.94
CA GLY A 40 -3.97 7.65 -8.86
C GLY A 40 -4.35 9.12 -8.65
N GLY A 41 -4.32 9.59 -7.40
CA GLY A 41 -4.52 11.00 -7.07
C GLY A 41 -3.42 11.95 -7.55
N LEU A 42 -2.27 11.46 -8.01
CA LEU A 42 -1.28 12.30 -8.71
C LEU A 42 -1.77 12.70 -10.11
N LEU A 43 -2.63 11.89 -10.73
CA LEU A 43 -3.18 12.14 -12.07
C LEU A 43 -4.32 13.19 -12.05
N SER A 44 -4.89 13.48 -10.89
CA SER A 44 -6.02 14.40 -10.74
C SER A 44 -5.62 15.84 -10.41
N PHE A 45 -4.33 16.12 -10.15
CA PHE A 45 -3.76 17.46 -9.86
C PHE A 45 -4.62 18.35 -8.95
N ASP A 46 -5.18 17.79 -7.86
CA ASP A 46 -5.96 18.58 -6.88
C ASP A 46 -5.04 19.39 -5.94
N GLN A 47 -5.58 20.35 -5.17
CA GLN A 47 -4.79 21.17 -4.23
C GLN A 47 -3.98 20.35 -3.20
N SER A 48 -4.30 19.08 -3.02
CA SER A 48 -3.60 18.18 -2.12
C SER A 48 -2.56 17.29 -2.81
N TRP A 49 -2.21 17.54 -4.07
CA TRP A 49 -1.21 16.73 -4.77
C TRP A 49 0.18 16.77 -4.10
N PHE A 50 0.53 17.88 -3.45
CA PHE A 50 1.83 18.11 -2.83
C PHE A 50 2.24 17.05 -1.79
N TRP A 51 1.37 16.74 -0.81
CA TRP A 51 1.70 15.71 0.20
C TRP A 51 1.72 14.31 -0.42
N ARG A 52 0.94 14.05 -1.48
CA ARG A 52 0.93 12.77 -2.20
C ARG A 52 2.28 12.53 -2.89
N VAL A 53 2.84 13.57 -3.51
CA VAL A 53 4.19 13.55 -4.08
C VAL A 53 5.21 13.35 -2.98
N ALA A 54 5.13 14.11 -1.89
CA ALA A 54 6.05 13.96 -0.76
C ALA A 54 6.04 12.53 -0.20
N PHE A 55 4.87 11.91 -0.08
CA PHE A 55 4.73 10.51 0.33
C PHE A 55 5.45 9.54 -0.61
N HIS A 56 5.27 9.68 -1.92
CA HIS A 56 5.97 8.85 -2.89
C HIS A 56 7.48 9.09 -2.93
N LEU A 57 7.94 10.34 -2.74
CA LEU A 57 9.36 10.66 -2.59
C LEU A 57 9.94 10.03 -1.32
N GLY A 58 9.18 10.04 -0.23
CA GLY A 58 9.52 9.30 0.99
C GLY A 58 9.68 7.81 0.73
N MET A 59 8.73 7.20 0.00
CA MET A 59 8.83 5.80 -0.40
C MET A 59 10.04 5.52 -1.29
N ALA A 60 10.33 6.39 -2.26
CA ALA A 60 11.52 6.26 -3.12
C ALA A 60 12.81 6.36 -2.32
N MET A 61 12.89 7.27 -1.34
CA MET A 61 14.03 7.36 -0.43
C MET A 61 14.16 6.10 0.45
N GLY A 62 13.04 5.53 0.90
CA GLY A 62 13.01 4.26 1.61
C GLY A 62 13.51 3.11 0.74
N ALA A 63 13.02 3.00 -0.50
CA ALA A 63 13.46 1.99 -1.46
C ALA A 63 14.96 2.09 -1.76
N PHE A 64 15.49 3.31 -1.92
CA PHE A 64 16.92 3.56 -2.09
C PHE A 64 17.74 3.07 -0.88
N MET A 65 17.31 3.40 0.34
CA MET A 65 17.99 2.96 1.56
C MET A 65 17.94 1.44 1.72
N LEU A 66 16.80 0.83 1.42
CA LEU A 66 16.65 -0.62 1.40
C LEU A 66 17.56 -1.26 0.36
N LYS A 67 17.67 -0.73 -0.86
CA LYS A 67 18.55 -1.30 -1.89
C LYS A 67 20.03 -1.20 -1.49
N LYS A 68 20.42 -0.09 -0.86
CA LYS A 68 21.78 0.12 -0.37
C LYS A 68 22.16 -0.87 0.75
N ASN A 69 21.25 -1.08 1.70
CA ASN A 69 21.52 -1.83 2.92
C ASN A 69 21.19 -3.33 2.80
N PHE A 70 20.18 -3.67 1.99
CA PHE A 70 19.64 -5.01 1.81
C PHE A 70 19.38 -5.30 0.32
N PRO A 71 20.40 -5.31 -0.54
CA PRO A 71 20.20 -5.45 -1.99
C PRO A 71 19.43 -6.72 -2.40
N ASN A 72 19.50 -7.77 -1.57
CA ASN A 72 18.93 -9.10 -1.81
C ASN A 72 17.42 -9.20 -1.54
N ILE A 73 16.76 -8.19 -0.97
CA ILE A 73 15.29 -8.21 -0.77
C ILE A 73 14.54 -7.80 -2.04
N PHE A 74 15.24 -7.19 -3.00
CA PHE A 74 14.70 -6.87 -4.30
C PHE A 74 14.76 -8.11 -5.17
N VAL A 75 13.67 -8.39 -5.89
CA VAL A 75 13.61 -9.57 -6.74
C VAL A 75 14.60 -9.39 -7.89
N GLU A 76 15.41 -10.43 -8.10
CA GLU A 76 16.22 -10.62 -9.28
C GLU A 76 15.70 -11.91 -9.93
N THR A 77 14.98 -11.76 -11.03
CA THR A 77 14.30 -12.90 -11.65
C THR A 77 15.32 -13.71 -12.44
N LEU A 78 15.44 -15.02 -12.14
CA LEU A 78 16.37 -15.94 -12.81
C LEU A 78 16.02 -16.27 -14.28
N ALA A 79 15.12 -15.51 -14.90
CA ALA A 79 14.75 -15.67 -16.30
C ALA A 79 14.57 -14.30 -16.95
N GLN A 80 15.55 -13.92 -17.78
CA GLN A 80 15.45 -12.84 -18.77
C GLN A 80 14.43 -13.18 -19.87
N VAL A 81 13.17 -13.41 -19.50
CA VAL A 81 12.12 -13.72 -20.46
C VAL A 81 11.01 -12.69 -20.29
N PHE A 82 11.02 -11.70 -21.19
CA PHE A 82 9.86 -10.88 -21.48
C PHE A 82 8.65 -11.80 -21.66
N SER A 83 7.74 -11.77 -20.69
CA SER A 83 6.50 -12.53 -20.73
C SER A 83 5.36 -11.54 -20.58
N TRP A 84 4.49 -11.50 -21.59
CA TRP A 84 3.26 -10.72 -21.58
C TRP A 84 2.41 -10.96 -20.31
N LYS A 85 2.58 -12.12 -19.66
CA LYS A 85 1.97 -12.47 -18.38
C LYS A 85 2.26 -11.43 -17.28
N PHE A 86 3.47 -10.89 -17.22
CA PHE A 86 3.84 -9.85 -16.25
C PHE A 86 3.08 -8.55 -16.49
N ALA A 87 2.96 -8.12 -17.75
CA ALA A 87 2.20 -6.94 -18.11
C ALA A 87 0.71 -7.09 -17.75
N ILE A 88 0.11 -8.25 -18.05
CA ILE A 88 -1.28 -8.53 -17.70
C ILE A 88 -1.46 -8.58 -16.18
N ALA A 89 -0.57 -9.22 -15.45
CA ALA A 89 -0.70 -9.31 -14.00
C ALA A 89 -0.59 -7.93 -13.32
N GLY A 90 0.34 -7.08 -13.77
CA GLY A 90 0.42 -5.69 -13.32
C GLY A 90 -0.83 -4.88 -13.66
N PHE A 91 -1.37 -5.06 -14.87
CA PHE A 91 -2.63 -4.44 -15.29
C PHE A 91 -3.80 -4.84 -14.40
N LEU A 92 -4.00 -6.14 -14.17
CA LEU A 92 -5.08 -6.67 -13.33
C LEU A 92 -4.99 -6.16 -11.89
N LEU A 93 -3.77 -6.15 -11.34
CA LEU A 93 -3.49 -5.66 -10.00
C LEU A 93 -3.88 -4.18 -9.85
N SER A 94 -3.49 -3.34 -10.80
CA SER A 94 -3.78 -1.90 -10.78
C SER A 94 -5.25 -1.59 -11.07
N PHE A 95 -5.77 -2.15 -12.16
CA PHE A 95 -7.13 -1.89 -12.61
C PHE A 95 -8.14 -2.42 -11.59
N GLY A 96 -7.92 -3.62 -11.04
CA GLY A 96 -8.72 -4.20 -9.96
C GLY A 96 -8.71 -3.33 -8.70
N THR A 97 -7.54 -2.83 -8.30
CA THR A 97 -7.42 -1.88 -7.18
C THR A 97 -8.26 -0.62 -7.42
N CYS A 98 -8.19 -0.05 -8.62
CA CYS A 98 -8.92 1.17 -8.94
C CYS A 98 -10.44 0.93 -8.98
N LEU A 99 -10.88 -0.18 -9.58
CA LEU A 99 -12.28 -0.58 -9.65
C LEU A 99 -12.87 -0.89 -8.26
N GLY A 100 -12.06 -1.49 -7.39
CA GLY A 100 -12.40 -1.74 -5.99
C GLY A 100 -12.38 -0.50 -5.09
N ASP A 101 -11.93 0.66 -5.59
CA ASP A 101 -11.71 1.88 -4.77
C ASP A 101 -10.76 1.61 -3.59
N GLY A 102 -9.74 0.78 -3.80
CA GLY A 102 -8.80 0.36 -2.78
C GLY A 102 -8.05 -0.93 -3.12
N GLY A 103 -6.77 -0.99 -2.74
CA GLY A 103 -5.94 -2.19 -2.83
C GLY A 103 -5.78 -2.87 -1.46
N PHE A 104 -4.70 -3.63 -1.28
CA PHE A 104 -4.39 -4.27 0.00
C PHE A 104 -4.28 -3.27 1.16
N SER A 105 -3.40 -2.26 1.04
CA SER A 105 -3.25 -1.21 2.07
C SER A 105 -4.55 -0.44 2.37
N GLY A 106 -5.37 -0.18 1.35
CA GLY A 106 -6.65 0.53 1.49
C GLY A 106 -7.74 -0.29 2.15
N HIS A 107 -7.94 -1.55 1.73
CA HIS A 107 -8.98 -2.41 2.29
C HIS A 107 -8.53 -3.15 3.54
N ALA A 108 -7.40 -3.86 3.50
CA ALA A 108 -6.92 -4.63 4.63
C ALA A 108 -6.44 -3.72 5.76
N LEU A 109 -5.49 -2.81 5.50
CA LEU A 109 -4.82 -2.08 6.58
C LEU A 109 -5.54 -0.81 7.04
N CYS A 110 -6.39 -0.22 6.19
CA CYS A 110 -7.17 0.97 6.57
C CYS A 110 -8.66 0.67 6.72
N GLY A 111 -9.23 -0.11 5.80
CA GLY A 111 -10.66 -0.38 5.74
C GLY A 111 -11.17 -1.30 6.85
N VAL A 112 -10.51 -2.44 7.06
CA VAL A 112 -10.88 -3.41 8.10
C VAL A 112 -10.74 -2.81 9.50
N PRO A 113 -9.63 -2.13 9.85
CA PRO A 113 -9.51 -1.35 11.10
C PRO A 113 -10.61 -0.31 11.33
N ARG A 114 -11.18 0.26 10.26
CA ARG A 114 -12.31 1.19 10.34
C ARG A 114 -13.67 0.49 10.45
N GLN A 115 -13.69 -0.85 10.53
CA GLN A 115 -14.89 -1.70 10.57
C GLN A 115 -15.79 -1.56 9.32
N SER A 116 -15.18 -1.37 8.15
CA SER A 116 -15.90 -1.31 6.88
C SER A 116 -16.26 -2.72 6.41
N THR A 117 -17.55 -3.05 6.38
CA THR A 117 -18.06 -4.32 5.81
C THR A 117 -17.63 -4.49 4.35
N ARG A 118 -17.67 -3.40 3.58
CA ARG A 118 -17.13 -3.34 2.21
C ARG A 118 -15.69 -3.80 2.14
N SER A 119 -14.84 -3.35 3.06
CA SER A 119 -13.42 -3.72 3.04
C SER A 119 -13.19 -5.15 3.51
N ILE A 120 -13.93 -5.63 4.51
CA ILE A 120 -13.88 -7.03 4.95
C ILE A 120 -14.22 -7.97 3.79
N VAL A 121 -15.31 -7.68 3.07
CA VAL A 121 -15.74 -8.46 1.90
C VAL A 121 -14.69 -8.41 0.79
N SER A 122 -14.12 -7.24 0.51
CA SER A 122 -13.02 -7.10 -0.46
C SER A 122 -11.83 -7.99 -0.11
N VAL A 123 -11.38 -7.95 1.15
CA VAL A 123 -10.26 -8.76 1.64
C VAL A 123 -10.53 -10.24 1.50
N ALA A 124 -11.73 -10.70 1.87
CA ALA A 124 -12.11 -12.09 1.70
C ALA A 124 -12.04 -12.51 0.23
N ILE A 125 -12.67 -11.74 -0.67
CA ILE A 125 -12.72 -12.06 -2.10
C ILE A 125 -11.32 -12.11 -2.73
N PHE A 126 -10.51 -11.07 -2.54
CA PHE A 126 -9.21 -11.05 -3.20
C PHE A 126 -8.24 -12.08 -2.61
N SER A 127 -8.35 -12.37 -1.31
CA SER A 127 -7.48 -13.37 -0.66
C SER A 127 -7.85 -14.77 -1.12
N SER A 128 -9.14 -15.09 -1.19
CA SER A 128 -9.61 -16.37 -1.74
C SER A 128 -9.26 -16.51 -3.22
N THR A 129 -9.42 -15.44 -4.01
CA THR A 129 -9.05 -15.47 -5.43
C THR A 129 -7.55 -15.69 -5.61
N ALA A 130 -6.71 -14.97 -4.85
CA ALA A 130 -5.27 -15.12 -4.91
C ALA A 130 -4.81 -16.53 -4.49
N PHE A 131 -5.41 -17.09 -3.45
CA PHE A 131 -5.19 -18.48 -3.03
C PHE A 131 -5.52 -19.47 -4.15
N VAL A 132 -6.71 -19.38 -4.75
CA VAL A 132 -7.14 -20.28 -5.84
C VAL A 132 -6.20 -20.17 -7.04
N VAL A 133 -5.85 -18.95 -7.44
CA VAL A 133 -4.93 -18.71 -8.56
C VAL A 133 -3.56 -19.30 -8.28
N TYR A 134 -3.00 -19.04 -7.09
CA TYR A 134 -1.73 -19.63 -6.69
C TYR A 134 -1.79 -21.16 -6.69
N TRP A 135 -2.85 -21.75 -6.15
CA TRP A 135 -3.03 -23.20 -6.12
C TRP A 135 -3.07 -23.81 -7.53
N LEU A 136 -3.70 -23.11 -8.50
CA LEU A 136 -3.79 -23.56 -9.89
C LEU A 136 -2.50 -23.36 -10.69
N THR A 137 -1.77 -22.25 -10.46
CA THR A 137 -0.64 -21.86 -11.33
C THR A 137 0.73 -21.94 -10.68
N GLY A 138 0.81 -22.11 -9.36
CA GLY A 138 2.05 -22.05 -8.56
C GLY A 138 2.70 -20.66 -8.51
N GLY A 139 2.03 -19.62 -9.01
CA GLY A 139 2.60 -18.29 -9.26
C GLY A 139 3.54 -18.25 -10.48
N PHE A 140 3.60 -17.10 -11.17
CA PHE A 140 4.41 -16.94 -12.40
C PHE A 140 5.89 -16.70 -12.15
N MET A 141 6.25 -16.30 -10.93
CA MET A 141 7.64 -16.01 -10.59
C MET A 141 8.53 -17.26 -10.61
N GLY A 142 7.97 -18.47 -10.79
CA GLY A 142 8.75 -19.72 -10.94
C GLY A 142 9.60 -20.07 -9.71
N VAL A 143 9.34 -19.41 -8.58
CA VAL A 143 10.08 -19.61 -7.33
C VAL A 143 9.33 -20.66 -6.52
N HIS A 144 9.79 -21.91 -6.58
CA HIS A 144 9.30 -22.95 -5.67
C HIS A 144 9.60 -22.55 -4.22
N SER A 145 8.57 -22.60 -3.38
CA SER A 145 8.69 -22.43 -1.94
C SER A 145 9.75 -23.41 -1.43
N ARG A 146 10.91 -22.91 -0.99
CA ARG A 146 11.82 -23.74 -0.21
C ARG A 146 11.06 -24.13 1.06
N THR A 147 11.19 -25.37 1.50
CA THR A 147 10.80 -25.76 2.86
C THR A 147 11.61 -24.91 3.82
N VAL A 148 10.97 -23.92 4.45
CA VAL A 148 11.60 -23.11 5.49
C VAL A 148 11.46 -23.87 6.80
N SER A 149 12.56 -24.13 7.49
CA SER A 149 12.48 -24.77 8.80
C SER A 149 11.81 -23.82 9.80
N LEU A 150 11.07 -24.36 10.77
CA LEU A 150 10.45 -23.52 11.82
C LEU A 150 11.51 -22.73 12.59
N GLU A 151 12.70 -23.29 12.78
CA GLU A 151 13.81 -22.61 13.44
C GLU A 151 14.20 -21.35 12.67
N ASP A 152 14.38 -21.44 11.34
CA ASP A 152 14.74 -20.28 10.50
C ASP A 152 13.71 -19.15 10.55
N ILE A 153 12.44 -19.48 10.75
CA ILE A 153 11.32 -18.52 10.82
C ILE A 153 11.35 -17.72 12.13
N PHE A 154 11.75 -18.36 13.24
CA PHE A 154 11.75 -17.76 14.58
C PHE A 154 13.14 -17.29 15.04
N MET A 155 14.18 -17.40 14.21
CA MET A 155 15.48 -16.81 14.54
C MET A 155 15.42 -15.28 14.63
N LEU A 156 16.05 -14.70 15.66
CA LEU A 156 16.20 -13.25 15.75
C LEU A 156 17.39 -12.80 14.90
N GLN A 157 17.11 -12.04 13.85
CA GLN A 157 18.14 -11.42 13.03
C GLN A 157 18.38 -9.98 13.50
N VAL A 158 19.49 -9.76 14.19
CA VAL A 158 19.79 -8.47 14.83
C VAL A 158 20.21 -7.39 13.80
N GLU A 159 21.00 -7.76 12.79
CA GLU A 159 21.53 -6.79 11.83
C GLU A 159 20.45 -6.07 11.01
N PRO A 160 19.43 -6.77 10.47
CA PRO A 160 18.32 -6.11 9.79
C PRO A 160 17.57 -5.11 10.68
N LEU A 161 17.33 -5.49 11.94
CA LEU A 161 16.68 -4.63 12.91
C LEU A 161 17.51 -3.39 13.23
N LYS A 162 18.82 -3.55 13.50
CA LYS A 162 19.73 -2.43 13.76
C LYS A 162 19.74 -1.41 12.62
N GLN A 163 19.88 -1.89 11.38
CA GLN A 163 19.89 -1.02 10.20
C GLN A 163 18.53 -0.36 9.97
N PHE A 164 17.43 -1.06 10.21
CA PHE A 164 16.09 -0.48 10.19
C PHE A 164 15.96 0.65 11.22
N PHE A 165 16.28 0.41 12.49
CA PHE A 165 16.22 1.43 13.55
C PHE A 165 17.12 2.62 13.26
N ASN A 166 18.32 2.39 12.74
CA ASN A 166 19.22 3.48 12.32
C ASN A 166 18.65 4.30 11.16
N GLY A 167 17.98 3.66 10.19
CA GLY A 167 17.33 4.34 9.08
C GLY A 167 16.14 5.21 9.51
N ILE A 168 15.34 4.75 10.48
CA ILE A 168 14.13 5.47 10.93
C ILE A 168 14.40 6.54 12.00
N LYS A 169 15.52 6.47 12.75
CA LYS A 169 15.90 7.46 13.79
C LYS A 169 15.69 8.93 13.38
N PRO A 170 16.21 9.43 12.24
CA PRO A 170 16.04 10.83 11.85
C PRO A 170 14.56 11.20 11.60
N VAL A 171 13.78 10.24 11.09
CA VAL A 171 12.35 10.43 10.82
C VAL A 171 11.57 10.54 12.12
N PHE A 172 11.89 9.73 13.14
CA PHE A 172 11.27 9.84 14.46
C PHE A 172 11.56 11.20 15.11
N ILE A 173 12.81 11.67 15.08
CA ILE A 173 13.17 12.99 15.61
C ILE A 173 12.39 14.09 14.87
N GLY A 174 12.33 14.01 13.53
CA GLY A 174 11.57 14.96 12.71
C GLY A 174 10.07 14.96 13.01
N LEU A 175 9.46 13.78 13.19
CA LEU A 175 8.04 13.64 13.52
C LEU A 175 7.71 14.23 14.90
N VAL A 176 8.57 14.04 15.91
CA VAL A 176 8.40 14.68 17.23
C VAL A 176 8.38 16.20 17.09
N GLY A 177 9.28 16.76 16.28
CA GLY A 177 9.29 18.20 15.97
C GLY A 177 8.00 18.67 15.30
N VAL A 178 7.50 17.93 14.30
CA VAL A 178 6.22 18.23 13.63
C VAL A 178 5.07 18.20 14.63
N ILE A 179 4.98 17.17 15.47
CA ILE A 179 3.93 17.03 16.49
C ILE A 179 4.00 18.20 17.47
N PHE A 180 5.19 18.54 17.97
CA PHE A 180 5.39 19.66 18.89
C PHE A 180 4.91 20.99 18.32
N VAL A 181 5.32 21.31 17.08
CA VAL A 181 4.89 22.52 16.36
C VAL A 181 3.37 22.56 16.19
N SER A 182 2.76 21.39 15.92
CA SER A 182 1.32 21.26 15.71
C SER A 182 0.52 21.42 17.00
N VAL A 183 0.96 20.76 18.08
CA VAL A 183 0.31 20.81 19.41
C VAL A 183 0.40 22.20 20.02
N LYS A 184 1.53 22.90 19.84
CA LYS A 184 1.67 24.30 20.29
C LYS A 184 0.91 25.31 19.43
N GLY A 185 0.24 24.88 18.36
CA GLY A 185 -0.53 25.76 17.47
C GLY A 185 0.34 26.77 16.72
N LEU A 186 1.65 26.53 16.61
CA LEU A 186 2.59 27.46 16.00
C LEU A 186 2.34 27.61 14.48
N ASN A 187 1.76 26.57 13.87
CA ASN A 187 1.28 26.58 12.49
C ASN A 187 0.15 27.60 12.22
N ARG A 188 -0.59 28.01 13.25
CA ARG A 188 -1.60 29.08 13.13
C ARG A 188 -0.95 30.46 13.08
N SER A 189 0.18 30.64 13.79
CA SER A 189 0.92 31.89 13.85
C SER A 189 1.86 32.09 12.66
N ILE A 190 2.35 31.01 12.04
CA ILE A 190 3.27 31.05 10.90
C ILE A 190 2.62 30.35 9.70
N PRO A 191 2.01 31.10 8.76
CA PRO A 191 1.21 30.52 7.66
C PRO A 191 1.97 29.56 6.75
N SER A 192 3.28 29.76 6.55
CA SER A 192 4.11 28.90 5.70
C SER A 192 4.24 27.46 6.23
N LEU A 193 4.07 27.25 7.54
CA LEU A 193 4.09 25.91 8.15
C LEU A 193 2.90 25.04 7.70
N ASN A 194 1.77 25.64 7.32
CA ASN A 194 0.61 24.88 6.84
C ASN A 194 0.86 24.20 5.49
N VAL A 195 1.84 24.68 4.72
CA VAL A 195 2.30 24.04 3.49
C VAL A 195 3.41 23.02 3.78
N PHE A 196 4.34 23.38 4.66
CA PHE A 196 5.54 22.57 4.92
C PHE A 196 5.26 21.31 5.77
N LEU A 197 4.41 21.41 6.80
CA LEU A 197 4.14 20.28 7.69
C LEU A 197 3.49 19.09 6.96
N PRO A 198 2.48 19.27 6.08
CA PRO A 198 1.93 18.16 5.29
C PRO A 198 2.95 17.48 4.37
N LEU A 199 3.89 18.23 3.81
CA LEU A 199 4.98 17.68 3.00
C LEU A 199 5.89 16.79 3.85
N LEU A 200 6.33 17.27 5.01
CA LEU A 200 7.16 16.50 5.93
C LEU A 200 6.44 15.24 6.41
N VAL A 201 5.18 15.36 6.84
CA VAL A 201 4.39 14.22 7.29
C VAL A 201 4.23 13.20 6.17
N GLY A 202 3.90 13.64 4.96
CA GLY A 202 3.81 12.78 3.79
C GLY A 202 5.13 12.02 3.56
N ALA A 203 6.25 12.74 3.48
CA ALA A 203 7.57 12.15 3.25
C ALA A 203 7.98 11.16 4.36
N TYR A 204 7.78 11.52 5.62
CA TYR A 204 8.08 10.67 6.76
C TYR A 204 7.20 9.41 6.79
N ALA A 205 5.89 9.56 6.56
CA ALA A 205 4.97 8.43 6.48
C ALA A 205 5.35 7.51 5.31
N GLY A 206 5.65 8.05 4.13
CA GLY A 206 6.06 7.27 2.97
C GLY A 206 7.36 6.52 3.18
N TYR A 207 8.37 7.17 3.77
CA TYR A 207 9.64 6.54 4.12
C TYR A 207 9.46 5.41 5.13
N LEU A 208 8.72 5.66 6.22
CA LEU A 208 8.44 4.67 7.25
C LEU A 208 7.65 3.48 6.69
N PHE A 209 6.67 3.75 5.82
CA PHE A 209 5.90 2.71 5.12
C PHE A 209 6.82 1.84 4.28
N SER A 210 7.69 2.45 3.47
CA SER A 210 8.63 1.73 2.62
C SER A 210 9.61 0.87 3.42
N MET A 211 10.20 1.42 4.48
CA MET A 211 11.10 0.67 5.37
C MET A 211 10.36 -0.50 6.02
N GLY A 212 9.10 -0.31 6.42
CA GLY A 212 8.24 -1.36 6.96
C GLY A 212 7.94 -2.49 5.97
N ILE A 213 7.63 -2.17 4.69
CA ILE A 213 7.47 -3.21 3.64
C ILE A 213 8.78 -4.00 3.47
N GLY A 214 9.92 -3.31 3.40
CA GLY A 214 11.23 -3.96 3.24
C GLY A 214 11.56 -4.91 4.38
N LEU A 215 11.42 -4.45 5.63
CA LEU A 215 11.70 -5.25 6.81
C LEU A 215 10.71 -6.41 6.99
N SER A 216 9.43 -6.20 6.64
CA SER A 216 8.41 -7.23 6.82
C SER A 216 8.51 -8.42 5.85
N GLY A 217 9.29 -8.28 4.78
CA GLY A 217 9.38 -9.27 3.72
C GLY A 217 8.26 -9.24 2.70
N MET A 218 7.37 -8.24 2.77
CA MET A 218 6.29 -8.07 1.80
C MET A 218 6.80 -7.80 0.38
N LEU A 219 8.04 -7.30 0.22
CA LEU A 219 8.69 -7.17 -1.10
C LEU A 219 8.91 -8.51 -1.79
N ILE A 220 8.95 -9.59 -1.04
CA ILE A 220 9.43 -10.87 -1.52
C ILE A 220 8.24 -11.78 -1.89
N PRO A 221 8.04 -12.12 -3.18
CA PRO A 221 6.87 -12.88 -3.62
C PRO A 221 6.67 -14.22 -2.93
N PHE A 222 7.76 -14.92 -2.61
CA PHE A 222 7.66 -16.23 -1.97
C PHE A 222 7.02 -16.15 -0.59
N LYS A 223 7.10 -15.01 0.11
CA LYS A 223 6.45 -14.83 1.41
C LYS A 223 4.93 -14.76 1.25
N TRP A 224 4.43 -14.17 0.16
CA TRP A 224 3.00 -14.17 -0.17
C TRP A 224 2.51 -15.58 -0.53
N PHE A 225 3.25 -16.28 -1.38
CA PHE A 225 2.91 -17.65 -1.76
C PHE A 225 3.00 -18.64 -0.60
N GLY A 226 3.99 -18.48 0.29
CA GLY A 226 4.13 -19.30 1.49
C GLY A 226 2.93 -19.23 2.43
N LEU A 227 2.20 -18.11 2.45
CA LEU A 227 0.95 -17.97 3.19
C LEU A 227 -0.17 -18.89 2.67
N TRP A 228 -0.16 -19.16 1.36
CA TRP A 228 -1.17 -19.97 0.67
C TRP A 228 -0.70 -21.42 0.43
N ASN A 229 0.58 -21.71 0.59
CA ASN A 229 1.13 -23.04 0.38
C ASN A 229 0.71 -23.99 1.52
N THR A 230 0.06 -25.11 1.17
CA THR A 230 -0.43 -26.10 2.14
C THR A 230 0.61 -27.13 2.56
N THR A 231 1.69 -27.31 1.81
CA THR A 231 2.74 -28.31 2.10
C THR A 231 3.99 -27.70 2.71
N ALA A 232 4.32 -26.45 2.34
CA ALA A 232 5.43 -25.68 2.90
C ALA A 232 4.91 -24.32 3.39
N TRP A 233 4.02 -24.36 4.38
CA TRP A 233 3.33 -23.17 4.90
C TRP A 233 4.30 -22.24 5.64
N ASP A 234 4.32 -20.97 5.26
CA ASP A 234 5.11 -19.91 5.88
C ASP A 234 4.17 -18.82 6.45
N PRO A 235 3.98 -18.77 7.79
CA PRO A 235 3.09 -17.80 8.42
C PRO A 235 3.72 -16.42 8.61
N THR A 236 4.96 -16.19 8.18
CA THR A 236 5.72 -14.95 8.45
C THR A 236 4.93 -13.68 8.17
N LEU A 237 4.21 -13.60 7.04
CA LEU A 237 3.45 -12.39 6.68
C LEU A 237 2.25 -12.13 7.60
N LEU A 238 1.67 -13.16 8.22
CA LEU A 238 0.63 -12.95 9.23
C LEU A 238 1.16 -12.10 10.39
N PHE A 239 2.42 -12.34 10.79
CA PHE A 239 3.09 -11.54 11.81
C PHE A 239 3.41 -10.11 11.36
N ALA A 240 3.38 -9.80 10.06
CA ALA A 240 3.39 -8.42 9.59
C ALA A 240 1.98 -7.81 9.60
N PHE A 241 0.97 -8.58 9.18
CA PHE A 241 -0.40 -8.08 9.02
C PHE A 241 -1.07 -7.81 10.37
N PHE A 242 -0.97 -8.73 11.34
CA PHE A 242 -1.66 -8.57 12.63
C PHE A 242 -1.22 -7.32 13.41
N PRO A 243 0.09 -7.03 13.59
CA PRO A 243 0.50 -5.81 14.27
C PRO A 243 0.14 -4.54 13.50
N ALA A 244 0.22 -4.56 12.16
CA ALA A 244 -0.20 -3.44 11.32
C ALA A 244 -1.71 -3.16 11.48
N LEU A 245 -2.53 -4.21 11.46
CA LEU A 245 -3.98 -4.15 11.67
C LEU A 245 -4.32 -3.66 13.07
N LEU A 246 -3.68 -4.21 14.10
CA LEU A 246 -3.92 -3.86 15.49
C LEU A 246 -3.60 -2.38 15.75
N LEU A 247 -2.44 -1.91 15.29
CA LEU A 247 -2.05 -0.52 15.48
C LEU A 247 -2.95 0.44 14.69
N SER A 248 -3.31 0.08 13.45
CA SER A 248 -4.25 0.86 12.65
C SER A 248 -5.64 0.89 13.28
N TYR A 249 -6.11 -0.23 13.83
CA TYR A 249 -7.39 -0.32 14.55
C TYR A 249 -7.40 0.58 15.77
N SER A 250 -6.38 0.49 16.61
CA SER A 250 -6.22 1.37 17.77
C SER A 250 -6.22 2.85 17.37
N CYS A 251 -5.53 3.21 16.28
CA CYS A 251 -5.52 4.58 15.76
C CYS A 251 -6.92 5.04 15.32
N PHE A 252 -7.62 4.28 14.49
CA PHE A 252 -8.96 4.66 14.02
C PHE A 252 -10.01 4.62 15.12
N TYR A 253 -9.85 3.76 16.12
CA TYR A 253 -10.66 3.75 17.33
C TYR A 253 -10.50 5.06 18.10
N LEU A 254 -9.26 5.48 18.39
CA LEU A 254 -8.97 6.74 19.07
C LEU A 254 -9.44 7.96 18.27
N LEU A 255 -9.26 7.97 16.95
CA LEU A 255 -9.77 9.04 16.11
C LEU A 255 -11.30 9.11 16.16
N ARG A 256 -12.00 7.97 16.23
CA ARG A 256 -13.46 7.94 16.35
C ARG A 256 -13.92 8.50 17.70
N THR A 257 -13.22 8.20 18.79
CA THR A 257 -13.55 8.74 20.13
C THR A 257 -13.29 10.24 20.22
N GLU A 258 -12.28 10.75 19.52
CA GLU A 258 -11.90 12.18 19.46
C GLU A 258 -12.63 12.95 18.35
N ASN A 259 -13.83 12.53 17.98
CA ASN A 259 -14.67 13.15 16.95
C ASN A 259 -13.97 13.36 15.60
N ASN A 260 -13.04 12.47 15.21
CA ASN A 260 -12.30 12.43 13.95
C ASN A 260 -11.60 13.74 13.55
N ARG A 261 -11.11 14.53 14.52
CA ARG A 261 -10.39 15.77 14.25
C ARG A 261 -8.89 15.51 14.07
N PRO A 262 -8.32 15.68 12.85
CA PRO A 262 -6.88 15.57 12.67
C PRO A 262 -6.15 16.76 13.29
N ILE A 263 -4.86 16.58 13.59
CA ILE A 263 -4.07 17.61 14.31
C ILE A 263 -3.71 18.78 13.38
N LEU A 264 -3.35 18.53 12.11
CA LEU A 264 -2.93 19.59 11.18
C LEU A 264 -4.07 20.24 10.39
N TYR A 265 -5.20 19.55 10.22
CA TYR A 265 -6.33 20.06 9.42
C TYR A 265 -7.58 20.23 10.29
N SER A 266 -8.35 21.29 10.01
CA SER A 266 -9.60 21.61 10.71
C SER A 266 -10.82 20.83 10.22
N HIS A 267 -10.70 20.09 9.12
CA HIS A 267 -11.82 19.40 8.48
C HIS A 267 -11.72 17.88 8.57
N HIS A 268 -12.85 17.25 8.90
CA HIS A 268 -13.07 15.80 8.90
C HIS A 268 -12.90 15.23 7.48
N TYR A 269 -11.81 14.51 7.23
CA TYR A 269 -11.47 14.02 5.88
C TYR A 269 -11.36 12.50 5.75
N LEU A 270 -11.87 11.73 6.72
CA LEU A 270 -11.95 10.28 6.56
C LEU A 270 -13.04 9.92 5.53
N PRO A 271 -12.72 9.19 4.44
CA PRO A 271 -13.68 8.79 3.42
C PRO A 271 -14.88 8.04 4.01
N THR A 272 -16.09 8.35 3.58
CA THR A 272 -17.30 7.64 4.01
C THR A 272 -17.26 6.16 3.61
N ILE A 273 -17.80 5.30 4.46
CA ILE A 273 -17.90 3.86 4.19
C ILE A 273 -18.99 3.67 3.14
N LYS A 274 -18.61 3.17 1.95
CA LYS A 274 -19.54 2.81 0.89
C LYS A 274 -20.13 1.40 1.12
N PRO A 275 -21.31 1.09 0.59
CA PRO A 275 -21.83 -0.28 0.60
C PRO A 275 -21.03 -1.22 -0.32
N VAL A 276 -21.29 -2.52 -0.21
CA VAL A 276 -20.79 -3.53 -1.16
C VAL A 276 -21.56 -3.39 -2.47
N ASP A 277 -20.83 -3.29 -3.58
CA ASP A 277 -21.38 -3.19 -4.93
C ASP A 277 -20.68 -4.14 -5.90
N GLY A 278 -21.22 -4.29 -7.11
CA GLY A 278 -20.62 -5.15 -8.14
C GLY A 278 -19.24 -4.69 -8.57
N GLN A 279 -18.96 -3.38 -8.52
CA GLN A 279 -17.64 -2.83 -8.85
C GLN A 279 -16.59 -3.31 -7.85
N LEU A 280 -16.90 -3.31 -6.55
CA LEU A 280 -16.03 -3.88 -5.52
C LEU A 280 -15.74 -5.35 -5.80
N VAL A 281 -16.76 -6.16 -6.04
CA VAL A 281 -16.61 -7.61 -6.22
C VAL A 281 -15.72 -7.91 -7.42
N ILE A 282 -16.00 -7.29 -8.57
CA ILE A 282 -15.18 -7.47 -9.78
C ILE A 282 -13.76 -6.95 -9.54
N GLY A 283 -13.61 -5.77 -8.92
CA GLY A 283 -12.31 -5.19 -8.60
C GLY A 283 -11.46 -6.09 -7.69
N ALA A 284 -12.07 -6.65 -6.64
CA ALA A 284 -11.41 -7.56 -5.71
C ALA A 284 -10.99 -8.88 -6.39
N ILE A 285 -11.81 -9.43 -7.28
CA ILE A 285 -11.43 -10.60 -8.09
C ILE A 285 -10.22 -10.27 -8.96
N LEU A 286 -10.28 -9.19 -9.76
CA LEU A 286 -9.16 -8.80 -10.65
C LEU A 286 -7.87 -8.53 -9.86
N PHE A 287 -7.98 -7.87 -8.70
CA PHE A 287 -6.86 -7.65 -7.80
C PHE A 287 -6.28 -8.98 -7.30
N GLY A 288 -7.14 -9.90 -6.85
CA GLY A 288 -6.75 -11.23 -6.40
C GLY A 288 -6.08 -12.07 -7.49
N LEU A 289 -6.51 -11.94 -8.75
CA LEU A 289 -5.85 -12.59 -9.90
C LEU A 289 -4.41 -12.09 -10.07
N GLY A 290 -4.20 -10.77 -10.08
CA GLY A 290 -2.87 -10.18 -10.18
C GLY A 290 -1.97 -10.55 -9.00
N LEU A 291 -2.53 -10.50 -7.78
CA LEU A 291 -1.84 -10.85 -6.54
C LEU A 291 -1.45 -12.34 -6.51
N GLY A 292 -2.35 -13.25 -6.89
CA GLY A 292 -2.09 -14.70 -6.91
C GLY A 292 -1.06 -15.11 -7.97
N TRP A 293 -0.97 -14.39 -9.08
CA TRP A 293 0.06 -14.63 -10.10
C TRP A 293 1.44 -14.10 -9.71
N LEU A 294 1.51 -12.90 -9.13
CA LEU A 294 2.78 -12.22 -8.87
C LEU A 294 3.32 -12.42 -7.47
N GLY A 295 2.45 -12.64 -6.47
CA GLY A 295 2.82 -12.56 -5.06
C GLY A 295 3.24 -11.13 -4.68
N MET A 296 2.64 -10.12 -5.31
CA MET A 296 2.96 -8.71 -5.10
C MET A 296 1.70 -7.86 -5.09
N THR A 297 1.73 -6.78 -4.32
CA THR A 297 0.70 -5.74 -4.31
C THR A 297 1.20 -4.50 -5.06
N PRO A 298 0.34 -3.51 -5.40
CA PRO A 298 0.78 -2.29 -6.07
C PRO A 298 1.88 -1.56 -5.31
N GLU A 299 1.81 -1.53 -3.98
CA GLU A 299 2.84 -0.90 -3.16
C GLU A 299 4.18 -1.64 -3.20
N THR A 300 4.20 -2.97 -3.15
CA THR A 300 5.44 -3.73 -3.25
C THR A 300 6.02 -3.65 -4.65
N LEU A 301 5.16 -3.68 -5.68
CA LEU A 301 5.58 -3.53 -7.08
C LEU A 301 6.20 -2.15 -7.35
N LEU A 302 5.61 -1.08 -6.80
CA LEU A 302 6.19 0.25 -6.87
C LEU A 302 7.58 0.29 -6.22
N LEU A 303 7.74 -0.28 -5.02
CA LEU A 303 9.05 -0.34 -4.36
C LEU A 303 10.06 -1.17 -5.16
N GLN A 304 9.64 -2.33 -5.68
CA GLN A 304 10.50 -3.19 -6.50
C GLN A 304 11.00 -2.44 -7.73
N PHE A 305 10.12 -1.69 -8.40
CA PHE A 305 10.51 -0.85 -9.53
C PHE A 305 11.48 0.27 -9.12
N LEU A 306 11.26 0.93 -7.99
CA LEU A 306 12.12 2.02 -7.50
C LEU A 306 13.51 1.53 -7.08
N GLY A 307 13.62 0.34 -6.50
CA GLY A 307 14.91 -0.21 -6.05
C GLY A 307 15.63 -1.09 -7.07
N ASN A 308 14.92 -1.67 -8.04
CA ASN A 308 15.51 -2.48 -9.11
C ASN A 308 14.82 -2.26 -10.49
N PRO A 309 14.91 -1.05 -11.08
CA PRO A 309 14.23 -0.74 -12.34
C PRO A 309 14.81 -1.48 -13.57
N ARG A 310 15.98 -2.09 -13.41
CA ARG A 310 16.68 -2.81 -14.49
C ARG A 310 16.08 -4.20 -14.74
N ASP A 311 15.48 -4.83 -13.73
CA ASP A 311 14.81 -6.12 -13.88
C ASP A 311 13.65 -6.00 -14.88
N GLU A 312 13.68 -6.83 -15.91
CA GLU A 312 12.73 -6.78 -17.01
C GLU A 312 11.32 -7.19 -16.59
N SER A 313 11.18 -8.18 -15.69
CA SER A 313 9.89 -8.64 -15.20
C SER A 313 9.22 -7.54 -14.36
N ILE A 314 9.97 -6.89 -13.49
CA ILE A 314 9.49 -5.79 -12.64
C ILE A 314 9.11 -4.60 -13.51
N ARG A 315 9.95 -4.22 -14.46
CA ARG A 315 9.66 -3.12 -15.40
C ARG A 315 8.41 -3.40 -16.22
N THR A 316 8.27 -4.61 -16.76
CA THR A 316 7.10 -5.02 -17.56
C THR A 316 5.83 -5.03 -16.72
N THR A 317 5.90 -5.56 -15.50
CA THR A 317 4.78 -5.56 -14.55
C THR A 317 4.39 -4.13 -14.17
N PHE A 318 5.36 -3.26 -13.92
CA PHE A 318 5.14 -1.86 -13.59
C PHE A 318 4.48 -1.10 -14.76
N ILE A 319 4.91 -1.33 -15.99
CA ILE A 319 4.26 -0.77 -17.19
C ILE A 319 2.80 -1.22 -17.26
N GLY A 320 2.53 -2.51 -17.06
CA GLY A 320 1.16 -3.03 -16.96
C GLY A 320 0.34 -2.33 -15.88
N MET A 321 0.93 -2.11 -14.69
CA MET A 321 0.30 -1.39 -13.59
C MET A 321 -0.05 0.06 -13.97
N MET A 322 0.83 0.77 -14.67
CA MET A 322 0.58 2.14 -15.15
C MET A 322 -0.53 2.16 -16.19
N VAL A 323 -0.53 1.22 -17.15
CA VAL A 323 -1.58 1.08 -18.16
C VAL A 323 -2.94 0.85 -17.50
N GLY A 324 -3.03 -0.02 -16.48
CA GLY A 324 -4.26 -0.27 -15.73
C GLY A 324 -4.78 0.99 -15.03
N LEU A 325 -3.89 1.78 -14.43
CA LEU A 325 -4.24 3.03 -13.75
C LEU A 325 -4.77 4.09 -14.74
N LEU A 326 -4.09 4.25 -15.88
CA LEU A 326 -4.47 5.21 -16.91
C LEU A 326 -5.80 4.82 -17.57
N LEU A 327 -5.98 3.54 -17.92
CA LEU A 327 -7.22 3.06 -18.54
C LEU A 327 -8.41 3.22 -17.60
N PHE A 328 -8.23 2.94 -16.30
CA PHE A 328 -9.30 3.20 -15.33
C PHE A 328 -9.64 4.70 -15.23
N SER A 329 -8.63 5.57 -15.28
CA SER A 329 -8.83 7.02 -15.27
C SER A 329 -9.65 7.51 -16.47
N VAL A 330 -9.43 6.91 -17.65
CA VAL A 330 -10.25 7.18 -18.85
C VAL A 330 -11.66 6.61 -18.70
N TYR A 331 -11.78 5.36 -18.22
CA TYR A 331 -13.07 4.71 -17.97
C TYR A 331 -13.96 5.51 -17.02
N GLN A 332 -13.39 6.05 -15.94
CA GLN A 332 -14.11 6.90 -14.98
C GLN A 332 -14.64 8.19 -15.62
N LYS A 333 -13.81 8.88 -16.42
CA LYS A 333 -14.24 10.08 -17.17
C LYS A 333 -15.38 9.76 -18.13
N TRP A 334 -15.29 8.65 -18.84
CA TRP A 334 -16.32 8.19 -19.76
C TRP A 334 -17.64 7.88 -19.04
N LEU A 335 -17.60 7.10 -17.94
CA LEU A 335 -18.78 6.80 -17.12
C LEU A 335 -19.46 8.07 -16.61
N PHE A 336 -18.68 9.06 -16.14
CA PHE A 336 -19.21 10.32 -15.67
C PHE A 336 -19.96 11.08 -16.78
N GLN A 337 -19.41 11.12 -18.00
CA GLN A 337 -20.07 11.74 -19.15
C GLN A 337 -21.37 11.02 -19.53
N VAL A 338 -21.37 9.68 -19.54
CA VAL A 338 -22.57 8.88 -19.84
C VAL A 338 -23.65 9.13 -18.80
N ARG A 339 -23.32 9.06 -17.50
CA ARG A 339 -24.27 9.36 -16.42
C ARG A 339 -24.85 10.76 -16.57
N ARG A 340 -24.00 11.77 -16.82
CA ARG A 340 -24.44 13.16 -17.02
C ARG A 340 -25.43 13.28 -18.19
N LYS A 341 -25.19 12.60 -19.32
CA LYS A 341 -26.10 12.59 -20.48
C LYS A 341 -27.45 11.93 -20.18
N VAL A 342 -27.47 10.87 -19.37
CA VAL A 342 -28.70 10.20 -18.95
C VAL A 342 -29.50 11.09 -17.99
N THR A 343 -28.83 11.73 -17.01
CA THR A 343 -29.50 12.64 -16.07
C THR A 343 -30.07 13.87 -16.76
N THR A 344 -29.37 14.45 -17.75
CA THR A 344 -29.89 15.60 -18.51
C THR A 344 -31.02 15.22 -19.48
N LYS A 345 -31.04 13.98 -19.99
CA LYS A 345 -32.15 13.47 -20.81
C LYS A 345 -33.42 13.22 -19.98
N ASN A 346 -33.27 12.79 -18.73
CA ASN A 346 -34.39 12.49 -17.83
C ASN A 346 -34.89 13.71 -17.04
N ASN A 347 -34.23 14.87 -17.12
CA ASN A 347 -34.70 16.11 -16.48
C ASN A 347 -34.36 17.36 -17.33
N PRO A 348 -35.18 17.68 -18.37
CA PRO A 348 -34.87 18.71 -19.36
C PRO A 348 -34.98 20.16 -18.85
N THR A 349 -35.52 20.40 -17.65
CA THR A 349 -35.73 21.73 -17.06
C THR A 349 -34.43 22.42 -16.61
N ARG A 350 -33.31 21.71 -16.48
CA ARG A 350 -32.00 22.28 -16.10
C ARG A 350 -31.22 22.97 -17.23
N ARG A 351 -31.84 23.21 -18.38
CA ARG A 351 -31.23 23.92 -19.52
C ARG A 351 -31.47 25.44 -19.52
N ARG A 352 -32.28 25.97 -18.61
CA ARG A 352 -32.66 27.38 -18.55
C ARG A 352 -32.46 27.97 -17.15
N GLU A 353 -31.27 27.84 -16.58
CA GLU A 353 -30.77 28.69 -15.49
C GLU A 353 -29.28 28.93 -15.66
#